data_AF-A0A7S3IM59-F1
#
_entry.id   AF-A0A7S3IM59-F1
#
_cell.length_a   1.000
_cell.length_b   1.000
_cell.length_c   1.000
_cell.angle_alpha   90.00
_cell.angle_beta   90.00
_cell.angle_gamma   90.00
#
_symmetry.space_group_name_H-M   'P 1'
#
loop_
_entity.id
_entity.type
_entity.pdbx_description
1 polymer ?
#
loop_
_entity_poly.entity_id
_entity_poly.type
_entity_poly.pdbx_seq_one_letter_code
_entity_poly.pdbx_strand_id
1 'polypeptide(L)'
;MAYDNHSIPRPTYFKTNEFSHPFQLIVDTYGVPTYLEANPALIGMVTFPFFFGMMFGDMGHGSVILCFGTYLCLAAESLRHGVMKGFVQMRYLFLMMGIMSVFCGFIYNEFFAMNTHIFSSCYEEQGQVMWNATKTDAGVVGDWVYPRKTVNCNYPAGQDPVWGLTNNKLTFVNGVKMKMSVIFGILHMTMGLIIKGLNSIYFRQYVVLVTEVIAGAIILLFLFGWMDVLIIAKWYKYLDVFDTTAAPEKIYFESESENGDNYISMFNGD
;
A
#
# COMPACT_ATOMS: atom_id res chain seq x y z
N MET A 1 -31.23 4.84 -52.19
CA MET A 1 -30.70 6.02 -51.45
C MET A 1 -29.31 5.64 -50.98
N ALA A 2 -28.32 6.52 -51.10
CA ALA A 2 -26.98 6.23 -50.60
C ALA A 2 -26.97 6.34 -49.07
N TYR A 3 -26.11 5.55 -48.41
CA TYR A 3 -25.71 5.86 -47.04
C TYR A 3 -24.60 6.92 -47.14
N ASP A 4 -25.00 8.19 -47.02
CA ASP A 4 -24.06 9.30 -46.99
C ASP A 4 -23.09 9.19 -45.81
N ASN A 5 -21.95 9.90 -45.90
CA ASN A 5 -20.80 9.79 -44.99
C ASN A 5 -21.10 10.30 -43.58
N HIS A 6 -21.89 9.56 -42.80
CA HIS A 6 -22.10 9.81 -41.38
C HIS A 6 -20.91 9.32 -40.56
N SER A 7 -20.41 10.21 -39.71
CA SER A 7 -19.25 10.04 -38.83
C SER A 7 -19.57 9.16 -37.61
N ILE A 8 -20.03 7.93 -37.85
CA ILE A 8 -20.28 6.94 -36.80
C ILE A 8 -18.91 6.52 -36.23
N PRO A 9 -18.67 6.66 -34.91
CA PRO A 9 -17.43 6.18 -34.30
C PRO A 9 -17.34 4.66 -34.49
N ARG A 10 -16.19 4.19 -34.96
CA ARG A 10 -15.96 2.76 -35.21
C ARG A 10 -16.00 1.99 -33.88
N PRO A 11 -16.59 0.78 -33.83
CA PRO A 11 -16.65 0.00 -32.60
C PRO A 11 -15.24 -0.38 -32.12
N THR A 12 -15.02 -0.30 -30.81
CA THR A 12 -13.83 -0.85 -30.16
C THR A 12 -13.93 -2.36 -30.01
N TYR A 13 -12.80 -3.04 -30.13
CA TYR A 13 -12.70 -4.49 -29.95
C TYR A 13 -11.31 -4.84 -29.40
N PHE A 14 -11.28 -5.46 -28.22
CA PHE A 14 -10.05 -5.91 -27.59
C PHE A 14 -9.91 -7.43 -27.73
N LYS A 15 -8.75 -7.87 -28.23
CA LYS A 15 -8.39 -9.30 -28.32
C LYS A 15 -7.96 -9.80 -26.94
N THR A 16 -8.92 -10.14 -26.08
CA THR A 16 -8.64 -10.72 -24.76
C THR A 16 -8.22 -12.19 -24.86
N ASN A 17 -7.33 -12.63 -23.97
CA ASN A 17 -7.12 -14.04 -23.68
C ASN A 17 -7.82 -14.40 -22.35
N GLU A 18 -7.78 -15.68 -21.93
CA GLU A 18 -8.46 -16.10 -20.68
C GLU A 18 -7.94 -15.36 -19.43
N PHE A 19 -6.69 -14.90 -19.44
CA PHE A 19 -6.09 -14.15 -18.34
C PHE A 19 -6.57 -12.69 -18.28
N SER A 20 -6.63 -12.00 -19.43
CA SER A 20 -7.00 -10.58 -19.49
C SER A 20 -8.51 -10.33 -19.55
N HIS A 21 -9.30 -11.31 -20.01
CA HIS A 21 -10.77 -11.24 -20.04
C HIS A 21 -11.41 -10.77 -18.72
N PRO A 22 -11.10 -11.30 -17.52
CA PRO A 22 -11.71 -10.82 -16.27
C PRO A 22 -11.40 -9.34 -15.97
N PHE A 23 -10.20 -8.87 -16.30
CA PHE A 23 -9.81 -7.46 -16.09
C PHE A 23 -10.45 -6.52 -17.12
N GLN A 24 -10.56 -6.96 -18.38
CA GLN A 24 -11.29 -6.24 -19.41
C GLN A 24 -12.77 -6.10 -19.04
N LEU A 25 -13.41 -7.18 -18.56
CA LEU A 25 -14.80 -7.17 -18.12
C LEU A 25 -15.05 -6.13 -17.00
N ILE A 26 -14.14 -6.02 -16.04
CA ILE A 26 -14.23 -4.99 -14.98
C ILE A 26 -14.17 -3.58 -15.57
N VAL A 27 -13.24 -3.31 -16.50
CA VAL A 27 -13.15 -2.00 -17.18
C VAL A 27 -14.40 -1.70 -18.00
N ASP A 28 -14.86 -2.65 -18.82
CA ASP A 28 -16.01 -2.49 -19.70
C ASP A 28 -17.32 -2.25 -18.91
N THR A 29 -17.42 -2.72 -17.65
CA THR A 29 -18.58 -2.40 -16.78
C THR A 29 -18.60 -0.96 -16.26
N TYR A 30 -17.47 -0.25 -16.25
CA TYR A 30 -17.45 1.19 -15.98
C TYR A 30 -17.71 2.01 -17.25
N GLY A 31 -17.09 1.59 -18.37
CA GLY A 31 -17.34 2.15 -19.69
C GLY A 31 -16.34 1.64 -20.72
N VAL A 32 -16.83 1.34 -21.93
CA VAL A 32 -15.97 0.88 -23.03
C VAL A 32 -15.16 2.06 -23.58
N PRO A 33 -13.81 1.96 -23.67
CA PRO A 33 -12.96 3.02 -24.25
C PRO A 33 -13.31 3.38 -25.70
N THR A 34 -12.93 4.59 -26.12
CA THR A 34 -13.18 5.12 -27.46
C THR A 34 -12.24 4.52 -28.52
N TYR A 35 -12.54 4.76 -29.81
CA TYR A 35 -11.83 4.09 -30.90
C TYR A 35 -10.35 4.50 -30.99
N LEU A 36 -9.47 3.50 -30.85
CA LEU A 36 -7.99 3.64 -30.77
C LEU A 36 -7.47 4.30 -29.50
N GLU A 37 -8.30 4.43 -28.46
CA GLU A 37 -7.87 4.88 -27.14
C GLU A 37 -7.00 3.84 -26.41
N ALA A 38 -6.09 4.32 -25.57
CA ALA A 38 -5.23 3.47 -24.74
C ALA A 38 -6.06 2.68 -23.69
N ASN A 39 -6.04 1.35 -23.78
CA ASN A 39 -6.85 0.48 -22.92
C ASN A 39 -6.33 0.44 -21.47
N PRO A 40 -7.11 0.94 -20.47
CA PRO A 40 -6.67 0.97 -19.07
C PRO A 40 -6.63 -0.43 -18.42
N ALA A 41 -7.31 -1.44 -19.00
CA ALA A 41 -7.32 -2.80 -18.47
C ALA A 41 -5.91 -3.40 -18.38
N LEU A 42 -4.99 -3.00 -19.28
CA LEU A 42 -3.60 -3.48 -19.28
C LEU A 42 -2.84 -3.11 -18.00
N ILE A 43 -3.12 -1.93 -17.43
CA ILE A 43 -2.57 -1.47 -16.16
C ILE A 43 -3.37 -2.08 -14.99
N GLY A 44 -4.69 -2.15 -15.12
CA GLY A 44 -5.58 -2.80 -14.17
C GLY A 44 -5.21 -4.26 -13.86
N MET A 45 -4.65 -5.01 -14.83
CA MET A 45 -4.14 -6.37 -14.61
C MET A 45 -3.09 -6.49 -13.48
N VAL A 46 -2.36 -5.41 -13.20
CA VAL A 46 -1.32 -5.38 -12.15
C VAL A 46 -1.74 -4.52 -10.97
N THR A 47 -2.30 -3.33 -11.20
CA THR A 47 -2.64 -2.40 -10.11
C THR A 47 -3.83 -2.87 -9.28
N PHE A 48 -4.86 -3.48 -9.88
CA PHE A 48 -6.04 -3.93 -9.14
C PHE A 48 -5.73 -5.05 -8.13
N PRO A 49 -5.02 -6.15 -8.50
CA PRO A 49 -4.61 -7.15 -7.52
C PRO A 49 -3.64 -6.62 -6.46
N PHE A 50 -2.76 -5.68 -6.83
CA PHE A 50 -1.84 -5.05 -5.88
C PHE A 50 -2.56 -4.19 -4.82
N PHE A 51 -3.48 -3.32 -5.24
CA PHE A 51 -4.29 -2.53 -4.31
C PHE A 51 -5.22 -3.39 -3.45
N PHE A 52 -5.81 -4.45 -4.02
CA PHE A 52 -6.52 -5.47 -3.22
C PHE A 52 -5.59 -6.09 -2.16
N GLY A 53 -4.36 -6.46 -2.55
CA GLY A 53 -3.37 -7.03 -1.64
C GLY A 53 -3.02 -6.12 -0.47
N MET A 54 -2.82 -4.83 -0.71
CA MET A 54 -2.53 -3.86 0.37
C MET A 54 -3.74 -3.62 1.29
N MET A 55 -4.97 -3.65 0.77
CA MET A 55 -6.19 -3.52 1.58
C MET A 55 -6.49 -4.80 2.38
N PHE A 56 -6.16 -5.97 1.82
CA PHE A 56 -6.43 -7.30 2.39
C PHE A 56 -5.12 -8.02 2.73
N GLY A 57 -4.19 -7.31 3.38
CA GLY A 57 -2.84 -7.79 3.69
C GLY A 57 -2.77 -8.67 4.95
N ASP A 58 -3.25 -9.92 4.85
CA ASP A 58 -3.09 -10.97 5.87
C ASP A 58 -2.63 -12.25 5.18
N MET A 59 -1.52 -12.84 5.62
CA MET A 59 -0.98 -14.07 5.04
C MET A 59 -1.95 -15.25 5.15
N GLY A 60 -2.69 -15.33 6.26
CA GLY A 60 -3.66 -16.39 6.54
C GLY A 60 -4.84 -16.31 5.59
N HIS A 61 -5.60 -15.21 5.64
CA HIS A 61 -6.74 -14.99 4.75
C HIS A 61 -6.35 -14.94 3.26
N GLY A 62 -5.21 -14.36 2.93
CA GLY A 62 -4.64 -14.36 1.58
C GLY A 62 -4.35 -15.77 1.06
N SER A 63 -3.82 -16.66 1.90
CA SER A 63 -3.57 -18.06 1.52
C SER A 63 -4.86 -18.82 1.21
N VAL A 64 -5.98 -18.52 1.89
CA VAL A 64 -7.29 -19.11 1.60
C VAL A 64 -7.79 -18.66 0.21
N ILE A 65 -7.67 -17.37 -0.11
CA ILE A 65 -8.01 -16.83 -1.44
C ILE A 65 -7.10 -17.43 -2.52
N LEU A 66 -5.81 -17.57 -2.25
CA LEU A 66 -4.82 -18.18 -3.15
C LEU A 66 -5.14 -19.65 -3.43
N CYS A 67 -5.47 -20.44 -2.41
CA CYS A 67 -5.91 -21.83 -2.55
C CYS A 67 -7.21 -21.94 -3.36
N PHE A 68 -8.18 -21.05 -3.12
CA PHE A 68 -9.44 -21.02 -3.88
C PHE A 68 -9.21 -20.64 -5.36
N GLY A 69 -8.42 -19.61 -5.65
CA GLY A 69 -8.03 -19.23 -7.02
C GLY A 69 -7.25 -20.33 -7.74
N THR A 70 -6.35 -21.02 -7.03
CA THR A 70 -5.61 -22.17 -7.56
C THR A 70 -6.53 -23.35 -7.86
N TYR A 71 -7.48 -23.66 -6.97
CA TYR A 71 -8.49 -24.70 -7.19
C TYR A 71 -9.37 -24.38 -8.42
N LEU A 72 -9.82 -23.14 -8.59
CA LEU A 72 -10.57 -22.71 -9.78
C LEU A 72 -9.76 -22.79 -11.08
N CYS A 73 -8.43 -22.68 -11.01
CA CYS A 73 -7.53 -22.91 -12.15
C CYS A 73 -7.35 -24.39 -12.48
N LEU A 74 -7.18 -25.25 -11.47
CA LEU A 74 -6.99 -26.69 -11.67
C LEU A 74 -8.29 -27.40 -12.09
N ALA A 75 -9.43 -27.03 -11.52
CA ALA A 75 -10.74 -27.63 -11.79
C ALA A 75 -11.53 -26.92 -12.91
N ALA A 76 -10.89 -26.03 -13.66
CA ALA A 76 -11.54 -25.12 -14.61
C ALA A 76 -12.41 -25.83 -15.67
N GLU A 77 -11.98 -26.99 -16.18
CA GLU A 77 -12.74 -27.77 -17.18
C GLU A 77 -14.01 -28.39 -16.59
N SER A 78 -13.92 -28.98 -15.40
CA SER A 78 -15.05 -29.62 -14.71
C SER A 78 -16.12 -28.60 -14.30
N LEU A 79 -15.70 -27.44 -13.75
CA LEU A 79 -16.63 -26.42 -13.26
C LEU A 79 -17.21 -25.53 -14.37
N ARG A 80 -16.72 -25.63 -15.63
CA ARG A 80 -17.09 -24.77 -16.77
C ARG A 80 -18.59 -24.74 -17.08
N HIS A 81 -19.30 -25.82 -16.77
CA HIS A 81 -20.74 -25.99 -17.03
C HIS A 81 -21.60 -25.96 -15.75
N GLY A 82 -20.99 -25.84 -14.58
CA GLY A 82 -21.69 -25.81 -13.29
C GLY A 82 -22.08 -24.41 -12.81
N VAL A 83 -22.70 -24.35 -11.63
CA VAL A 83 -23.12 -23.09 -10.95
C VAL A 83 -21.95 -22.11 -10.78
N MET A 84 -20.72 -22.62 -10.63
CA MET A 84 -19.49 -21.84 -10.46
C MET A 84 -18.90 -21.25 -11.75
N LYS A 85 -19.57 -21.37 -12.91
CA LYS A 85 -19.08 -20.86 -14.22
C LYS A 85 -18.57 -19.41 -14.16
N GLY A 86 -19.25 -18.51 -13.44
CA GLY A 86 -18.79 -17.12 -13.27
C GLY A 86 -17.45 -17.01 -12.55
N PHE A 87 -17.24 -17.78 -11.47
CA PHE A 87 -15.97 -17.84 -10.76
C PHE A 87 -14.85 -18.45 -11.64
N VAL A 88 -15.17 -19.43 -12.49
CA VAL A 88 -14.21 -20.00 -13.47
C VAL A 88 -13.77 -18.99 -14.53
N GLN A 89 -14.62 -18.01 -14.89
CA GLN A 89 -14.21 -16.90 -15.76
C GLN A 89 -13.29 -15.89 -15.03
N MET A 90 -13.46 -15.73 -13.72
CA MET A 90 -12.66 -14.81 -12.88
C MET A 90 -11.46 -15.48 -12.19
N ARG A 91 -11.13 -16.74 -12.53
CA ARG A 91 -10.13 -17.57 -11.83
C ARG A 91 -8.76 -16.90 -11.66
N TYR A 92 -8.26 -16.25 -12.71
CA TYR A 92 -6.96 -15.56 -12.69
C TYR A 92 -6.96 -14.28 -11.84
N LEU A 93 -8.13 -13.64 -11.68
CA LEU A 93 -8.28 -12.49 -10.78
C LEU A 93 -8.12 -12.95 -9.32
N PHE A 94 -8.84 -14.01 -8.92
CA PHE A 94 -8.71 -14.59 -7.58
C PHE A 94 -7.30 -15.10 -7.30
N LEU A 95 -6.65 -15.73 -8.29
CA LEU A 95 -5.26 -16.16 -8.18
C LEU A 95 -4.31 -14.98 -7.90
N MET A 96 -4.36 -13.92 -8.71
CA MET A 96 -3.49 -12.75 -8.54
C MET A 96 -3.80 -11.97 -7.25
N MET A 97 -5.07 -11.82 -6.88
CA MET A 97 -5.48 -11.22 -5.60
C MET A 97 -4.94 -12.01 -4.40
N GLY A 98 -4.98 -13.35 -4.45
CA GLY A 98 -4.41 -14.21 -3.42
C GLY A 98 -2.88 -14.07 -3.30
N ILE A 99 -2.15 -14.07 -4.43
CA ILE A 99 -0.69 -13.87 -4.44
C ILE A 99 -0.31 -12.52 -3.82
N MET A 100 -0.98 -11.43 -4.23
CA MET A 100 -0.69 -10.08 -3.75
C MET A 100 -1.10 -9.87 -2.28
N SER A 101 -2.19 -10.49 -1.83
CA SER A 101 -2.62 -10.49 -0.43
C SER A 101 -1.60 -11.21 0.48
N VAL A 102 -1.11 -12.39 0.08
CA VAL A 102 -0.04 -13.10 0.82
C VAL A 102 1.26 -12.28 0.86
N PHE A 103 1.64 -11.66 -0.27
CA PHE A 103 2.82 -10.79 -0.34
C PHE A 103 2.72 -9.56 0.59
N CYS A 104 1.58 -8.86 0.59
CA CYS A 104 1.37 -7.71 1.45
C CYS A 104 1.25 -8.10 2.93
N GLY A 105 0.57 -9.22 3.23
CA GLY A 105 0.50 -9.77 4.59
C GLY A 105 1.87 -10.18 5.15
N PHE A 106 2.77 -10.69 4.29
CA PHE A 106 4.16 -10.97 4.67
C PHE A 106 4.95 -9.69 5.00
N ILE A 107 4.72 -8.60 4.25
CA ILE A 107 5.31 -7.29 4.55
C ILE A 107 4.74 -6.71 5.87
N TYR A 108 3.44 -6.87 6.14
CA TYR A 108 2.85 -6.46 7.42
C TYR A 108 3.22 -7.42 8.58
N ASN A 109 3.72 -8.62 8.27
CA ASN A 109 3.98 -9.71 9.22
C ASN A 109 2.72 -10.05 10.06
N GLU A 110 1.57 -10.20 9.40
CA GLU A 110 0.30 -10.58 10.06
C GLU A 110 -0.28 -11.85 9.41
N PHE A 111 -0.48 -12.89 10.21
CA PHE A 111 -1.06 -14.20 9.83
C PHE A 111 -2.21 -14.52 10.79
N PHE A 112 -3.46 -14.38 10.32
CA PHE A 112 -4.68 -14.48 11.16
C PHE A 112 -4.59 -13.60 12.42
N ALA A 113 -4.22 -12.33 12.23
CA ALA A 113 -3.97 -11.32 13.27
C ALA A 113 -2.86 -11.63 14.30
N MET A 114 -2.07 -12.70 14.12
CA MET A 114 -0.86 -12.98 14.91
C MET A 114 0.39 -12.56 14.13
N ASN A 115 1.38 -12.01 14.83
CA ASN A 115 2.70 -11.69 14.27
C ASN A 115 3.62 -12.93 14.29
N THR A 116 4.46 -13.11 13.26
CA THR A 116 5.27 -14.34 13.09
C THR A 116 6.78 -14.08 13.21
N HIS A 117 7.47 -14.87 14.04
CA HIS A 117 8.92 -14.75 14.29
C HIS A 117 9.72 -15.47 13.19
N ILE A 118 9.64 -14.96 11.95
CA ILE A 118 10.33 -15.53 10.77
C ILE A 118 11.85 -15.26 10.84
N PHE A 119 12.24 -14.08 11.33
CA PHE A 119 13.63 -13.68 11.52
C PHE A 119 13.86 -13.25 12.98
N SER A 120 15.13 -13.14 13.37
CA SER A 120 15.49 -12.64 14.71
C SER A 120 15.04 -11.19 14.89
N SER A 121 14.13 -10.94 15.82
CA SER A 121 13.71 -9.58 16.19
C SER A 121 14.92 -8.73 16.61
N CYS A 122 14.88 -7.44 16.29
CA CYS A 122 15.83 -6.43 16.74
C CYS A 122 15.60 -5.97 18.19
N TYR A 123 14.54 -6.45 18.84
CA TYR A 123 14.19 -6.15 20.23
C TYR A 123 14.41 -7.36 21.15
N GLU A 124 14.59 -7.12 22.44
CA GLU A 124 14.78 -8.20 23.44
C GLU A 124 13.44 -8.69 23.99
N GLU A 125 12.90 -9.72 23.34
CA GLU A 125 11.60 -10.37 23.67
C GLU A 125 11.45 -10.80 25.15
N GLN A 126 12.57 -11.02 25.86
CA GLN A 126 12.61 -11.55 27.23
C GLN A 126 12.93 -10.50 28.30
N GLY A 127 13.17 -9.24 27.91
CA GLY A 127 13.70 -8.19 28.79
C GLY A 127 12.87 -6.90 28.77
N GLN A 128 11.59 -6.96 29.13
CA GLN A 128 10.79 -5.74 29.31
C GLN A 128 11.40 -4.86 30.43
N VAL A 129 11.65 -3.59 30.13
CA VAL A 129 12.11 -2.58 31.09
C VAL A 129 11.03 -1.53 31.32
N MET A 130 10.97 -0.96 32.53
CA MET A 130 10.04 0.13 32.84
C MET A 130 10.69 1.48 32.47
N TRP A 131 10.12 2.16 31.48
CA TRP A 131 10.47 3.53 31.12
C TRP A 131 9.85 4.53 32.10
N ASN A 132 10.61 5.60 32.42
CA ASN A 132 10.25 6.64 33.38
C ASN A 132 9.76 6.12 34.75
N ALA A 133 10.36 5.03 35.23
CA ALA A 133 9.91 4.25 36.38
C ALA A 133 10.02 5.02 37.72
N THR A 134 8.93 5.66 38.13
CA THR A 134 8.83 6.40 39.39
C THR A 134 8.38 5.46 40.51
N LYS A 135 9.10 5.45 41.64
CA LYS A 135 8.68 4.74 42.85
C LYS A 135 7.72 5.62 43.64
N THR A 136 6.50 5.12 43.84
CA THR A 136 5.50 5.69 44.75
C THR A 136 5.17 4.68 45.85
N ASP A 137 4.55 5.10 46.94
CA ASP A 137 4.19 4.20 48.05
C ASP A 137 3.14 3.14 47.64
N ALA A 138 2.44 3.36 46.52
CA ALA A 138 1.52 2.40 45.92
C ALA A 138 2.19 1.40 44.95
N GLY A 139 3.47 1.62 44.58
CA GLY A 139 4.21 0.76 43.65
C GLY A 139 5.12 1.53 42.67
N VAL A 140 5.72 0.79 41.74
CA VAL A 140 6.48 1.38 40.62
C VAL A 140 5.49 1.72 39.50
N VAL A 141 5.48 2.98 39.07
CA VAL A 141 4.68 3.46 37.94
C VAL A 141 5.62 3.81 36.78
N GLY A 142 5.39 3.25 35.60
CA GLY A 142 6.20 3.46 34.40
C GLY A 142 5.74 2.56 33.27
N ASP A 143 6.06 2.92 32.02
CA ASP A 143 5.62 2.21 30.82
C ASP A 143 6.52 1.01 30.51
N TRP A 144 5.94 -0.14 30.19
CA TRP A 144 6.70 -1.32 29.78
C TRP A 144 7.18 -1.21 28.33
N VAL A 145 8.50 -1.21 28.12
CA VAL A 145 9.15 -1.06 26.82
C VAL A 145 10.11 -2.23 26.59
N TYR A 146 10.14 -2.75 25.36
CA TYR A 146 11.16 -3.70 24.92
C TYR A 146 12.41 -2.93 24.43
N PRO A 147 13.61 -3.18 24.96
CA PRO A 147 14.83 -2.51 24.49
C PRO A 147 15.27 -3.07 23.13
N ARG A 148 15.93 -2.22 22.31
CA ARG A 148 16.52 -2.62 21.03
C ARG A 148 17.93 -3.16 21.27
N LYS A 149 18.23 -4.35 20.74
CA LYS A 149 19.52 -5.08 20.90
C LYS A 149 20.73 -4.25 20.47
N THR A 150 20.66 -3.59 19.33
CA THR A 150 21.66 -2.62 18.85
C THR A 150 20.99 -1.51 18.05
N VAL A 151 21.53 -0.30 18.09
CA VAL A 151 20.97 0.89 17.40
C VAL A 151 20.74 0.61 15.91
N ASN A 152 21.73 -0.01 15.25
CA ASN A 152 21.75 -0.28 13.81
C ASN A 152 21.03 -1.58 13.39
N CYS A 153 20.29 -2.24 14.29
CA CYS A 153 19.51 -3.41 13.91
C CYS A 153 18.22 -3.00 13.18
N ASN A 154 18.11 -3.41 11.91
CA ASN A 154 16.90 -3.31 11.10
C ASN A 154 16.36 -4.71 10.82
N TYR A 155 15.04 -4.91 10.96
CA TYR A 155 14.40 -6.20 10.65
C TYR A 155 14.45 -6.47 9.13
N PRO A 156 14.82 -7.67 8.66
CA PRO A 156 15.27 -7.86 7.28
C PRO A 156 14.15 -7.89 6.22
N ALA A 157 12.91 -8.21 6.61
CA ALA A 157 11.76 -8.17 5.70
C ALA A 157 10.45 -7.98 6.47
N GLY A 158 9.69 -6.94 6.12
CA GLY A 158 8.42 -6.61 6.76
C GLY A 158 8.56 -5.98 8.15
N GLN A 159 7.51 -6.06 8.97
CA GLN A 159 7.48 -5.50 10.32
C GLN A 159 8.06 -6.48 11.37
N ASP A 160 8.84 -5.94 12.32
CA ASP A 160 9.40 -6.71 13.45
C ASP A 160 8.26 -7.29 14.33
N PRO A 161 8.31 -8.59 14.68
CA PRO A 161 7.23 -9.26 15.41
C PRO A 161 6.88 -8.62 16.75
N VAL A 162 7.85 -8.00 17.43
CA VAL A 162 7.66 -7.45 18.79
C VAL A 162 6.67 -6.31 18.82
N TRP A 163 6.49 -5.56 17.72
CA TRP A 163 5.40 -4.57 17.63
C TRP A 163 4.02 -5.21 17.85
N GLY A 164 3.85 -6.49 17.49
CA GLY A 164 2.65 -7.29 17.77
C GLY A 164 2.28 -7.37 19.26
N LEU A 165 3.26 -7.24 20.14
CA LEU A 165 3.13 -7.34 21.60
C LEU A 165 3.06 -5.97 22.30
N THR A 166 3.16 -4.86 21.56
CA THR A 166 3.21 -3.50 22.14
C THR A 166 1.84 -2.83 22.16
N ASN A 167 1.52 -2.14 23.27
CA ASN A 167 0.32 -1.29 23.37
C ASN A 167 0.30 -0.20 22.27
N ASN A 168 1.48 0.30 21.87
CA ASN A 168 1.63 1.36 20.88
C ASN A 168 1.64 0.85 19.42
N LYS A 169 1.37 -0.45 19.15
CA LYS A 169 1.29 -1.04 17.80
C LYS A 169 0.46 -0.18 16.86
N LEU A 170 -0.73 0.21 17.31
CA LEU A 170 -1.73 0.86 16.47
C LEU A 170 -1.27 2.24 15.99
N THR A 171 -0.64 3.04 16.85
CA THR A 171 -0.10 4.35 16.51
C THR A 171 0.99 4.24 15.43
N PHE A 172 1.98 3.37 15.64
CA PHE A 172 3.07 3.15 14.69
C PHE A 172 2.57 2.58 13.34
N VAL A 173 1.74 1.53 13.38
CA VAL A 173 1.22 0.88 12.17
C VAL A 173 0.33 1.83 11.37
N ASN A 174 -0.49 2.67 12.01
CA ASN A 174 -1.32 3.65 11.32
C ASN A 174 -0.47 4.76 10.68
N GLY A 175 0.57 5.27 11.36
CA GLY A 175 1.49 6.25 10.79
C GLY A 175 2.19 5.76 9.52
N VAL A 176 2.68 4.51 9.54
CA VAL A 176 3.29 3.86 8.37
C VAL A 176 2.26 3.58 7.27
N LYS A 177 1.11 2.95 7.59
CA LYS A 177 0.09 2.60 6.58
C LYS A 177 -0.51 3.86 5.92
N MET A 178 -0.67 4.97 6.64
CA MET A 178 -1.08 6.26 6.06
C MET A 178 -0.06 6.78 5.04
N LYS A 179 1.22 6.86 5.41
CA LYS A 179 2.29 7.36 4.54
C LYS A 179 2.47 6.52 3.28
N MET A 180 2.46 5.19 3.42
CA MET A 180 2.52 4.27 2.28
C MET A 180 1.31 4.42 1.34
N SER A 181 0.11 4.63 1.89
CA SER A 181 -1.11 4.85 1.09
C SER A 181 -1.02 6.10 0.21
N VAL A 182 -0.52 7.20 0.77
CA VAL A 182 -0.31 8.47 0.05
C VAL A 182 0.65 8.29 -1.12
N ILE A 183 1.84 7.72 -0.87
CA ILE A 183 2.87 7.45 -1.89
C ILE A 183 2.31 6.59 -3.04
N PHE A 184 1.66 5.46 -2.74
CA PHE A 184 1.08 4.60 -3.78
C PHE A 184 -0.09 5.26 -4.52
N GLY A 185 -0.88 6.11 -3.85
CA GLY A 185 -1.93 6.91 -4.48
C GLY A 185 -1.38 7.88 -5.53
N ILE A 186 -0.33 8.62 -5.19
CA ILE A 186 0.30 9.61 -6.09
C ILE A 186 1.01 8.92 -7.26
N LEU A 187 1.68 7.80 -7.02
CA LEU A 187 2.24 6.96 -8.10
C LEU A 187 1.16 6.46 -9.06
N HIS A 188 0.00 6.02 -8.57
CA HIS A 188 -1.11 5.55 -9.39
C HIS A 188 -1.80 6.68 -10.17
N MET A 189 -2.01 7.85 -9.56
CA MET A 189 -2.50 9.04 -10.27
C MET A 189 -1.54 9.50 -11.36
N THR A 190 -0.23 9.45 -11.10
CA THR A 190 0.82 9.73 -12.10
C THR A 190 0.76 8.74 -13.26
N MET A 191 0.53 7.46 -12.99
CA MET A 191 0.32 6.45 -14.03
C MET A 191 -0.89 6.76 -14.92
N GLY A 192 -2.00 7.24 -14.35
CA GLY A 192 -3.16 7.71 -15.10
C GLY A 192 -2.86 8.91 -16.02
N LEU A 193 -2.07 9.88 -15.54
CA LEU A 193 -1.61 11.01 -16.36
C LEU A 193 -0.71 10.56 -17.53
N ILE A 194 0.11 9.53 -17.33
CA ILE A 194 0.94 8.94 -18.41
C ILE A 194 0.06 8.33 -19.51
N ILE A 195 -0.99 7.57 -19.16
CA ILE A 195 -1.96 7.04 -20.15
C ILE A 195 -2.57 8.21 -20.96
N LYS A 196 -3.03 9.26 -20.26
CA LYS A 196 -3.63 10.44 -20.89
C LYS A 196 -2.65 11.14 -21.85
N GLY A 197 -1.38 11.29 -21.45
CA GLY A 197 -0.31 11.84 -22.28
C GLY A 197 -0.07 11.02 -23.56
N LEU A 198 0.03 9.69 -23.43
CA LEU A 198 0.18 8.80 -24.59
C LEU A 198 -1.00 8.91 -25.55
N ASN A 199 -2.23 9.03 -25.03
CA ASN A 199 -3.46 9.21 -25.82
C ASN A 199 -3.44 10.56 -26.58
N SER A 200 -3.10 11.66 -25.90
CA SER A 200 -2.99 12.99 -26.52
C SER A 200 -1.89 13.06 -27.59
N ILE A 201 -0.76 12.36 -27.40
CA ILE A 201 0.30 12.23 -28.40
C ILE A 201 -0.20 11.44 -29.62
N TYR A 202 -0.86 10.30 -29.41
CA TYR A 202 -1.38 9.45 -30.48
C TYR A 202 -2.38 10.19 -31.37
N PHE A 203 -3.35 10.89 -30.78
CA PHE A 203 -4.32 11.71 -31.51
C PHE A 203 -3.78 13.09 -31.95
N ARG A 204 -2.47 13.38 -31.72
CA ARG A 204 -1.80 14.65 -32.05
C ARG A 204 -2.45 15.90 -31.44
N GLN A 205 -3.11 15.75 -30.31
CA GLN A 205 -3.79 16.83 -29.58
C GLN A 205 -2.80 17.55 -28.65
N TYR A 206 -1.81 18.22 -29.23
CA TYR A 206 -0.72 18.89 -28.49
C TYR A 206 -1.21 19.96 -27.50
N VAL A 207 -2.37 20.59 -27.76
CA VAL A 207 -2.97 21.53 -26.80
C VAL A 207 -3.30 20.82 -25.49
N VAL A 208 -4.08 19.73 -25.54
CA VAL A 208 -4.46 18.90 -24.37
C VAL A 208 -3.23 18.36 -23.65
N LEU A 209 -2.21 17.92 -24.40
CA LEU A 209 -0.94 17.46 -23.83
C LEU A 209 -0.26 18.54 -22.97
N VAL A 210 -0.25 19.80 -23.42
CA VAL A 210 0.36 20.91 -22.68
C VAL A 210 -0.55 21.40 -21.54
N THR A 211 -1.82 21.69 -21.83
CA THR A 211 -2.73 22.37 -20.90
C THR A 211 -3.31 21.46 -19.83
N GLU A 212 -3.39 20.15 -20.06
CA GLU A 212 -3.97 19.20 -19.10
C GLU A 212 -2.94 18.21 -18.55
N VAL A 213 -2.11 17.62 -19.41
CA VAL A 213 -1.16 16.58 -18.97
C VAL A 213 0.09 17.19 -18.35
N ILE A 214 0.78 18.11 -19.04
CA ILE A 214 1.99 18.76 -18.50
C ILE A 214 1.65 19.67 -17.31
N ALA A 215 0.65 20.56 -17.45
CA ALA A 215 0.24 21.41 -16.33
C ALA A 215 -0.29 20.59 -15.13
N GLY A 216 -1.08 19.54 -15.37
CA GLY A 216 -1.57 18.64 -14.32
C GLY A 216 -0.46 17.86 -13.64
N ALA A 217 0.52 17.35 -14.39
CA ALA A 217 1.69 16.66 -13.84
C ALA A 217 2.58 17.60 -13.01
N ILE A 218 2.77 18.85 -13.44
CA ILE A 218 3.48 19.88 -12.64
C ILE A 218 2.77 20.09 -11.31
N ILE A 219 1.44 20.34 -11.31
CA ILE A 219 0.69 20.57 -10.06
C ILE A 219 0.73 19.33 -9.15
N LEU A 220 0.54 18.12 -9.71
CA LEU A 220 0.60 16.87 -8.94
C LEU A 220 1.98 16.65 -8.30
N LEU A 221 3.06 16.81 -9.06
CA LEU A 221 4.41 16.51 -8.60
C LEU A 221 4.98 17.60 -7.66
N PHE A 222 4.67 18.88 -7.89
CA PHE A 222 5.14 19.96 -7.01
C PHE A 222 4.36 20.07 -5.69
N LEU A 223 3.07 19.74 -5.67
CA LEU A 223 2.26 19.80 -4.44
C LEU A 223 2.31 18.47 -3.68
N PHE A 224 1.90 17.37 -4.33
CA PHE A 224 1.79 16.06 -3.67
C PHE A 224 3.10 15.25 -3.78
N GLY A 225 3.75 15.25 -4.94
CA GLY A 225 5.04 14.55 -5.11
C GLY A 225 6.17 15.12 -4.24
N TRP A 226 6.15 16.42 -3.93
CA TRP A 226 7.11 17.02 -2.97
C TRP A 226 6.89 16.51 -1.54
N MET A 227 5.63 16.31 -1.12
CA MET A 227 5.30 15.71 0.16
C MET A 227 5.81 14.26 0.26
N ASP A 228 5.68 13.45 -0.81
CA ASP A 228 6.26 12.10 -0.85
C ASP A 228 7.79 12.12 -0.71
N VAL A 229 8.46 13.05 -1.40
CA VAL A 229 9.91 13.26 -1.27
C VAL A 229 10.30 13.63 0.17
N LEU A 230 9.51 14.46 0.86
CA LEU A 230 9.73 14.80 2.27
C LEU A 230 9.50 13.59 3.21
N ILE A 231 8.49 12.76 2.96
CA ILE A 231 8.25 11.52 3.74
C ILE A 231 9.45 10.57 3.60
N ILE A 232 9.90 10.33 2.36
CA ILE A 232 11.03 9.46 2.06
C ILE A 232 12.32 10.05 2.67
N ALA A 233 12.55 11.36 2.56
CA ALA A 233 13.69 12.03 3.18
C ALA A 233 13.68 11.94 4.72
N LYS A 234 12.50 12.01 5.37
CA LYS A 234 12.37 11.80 6.83
C LYS A 234 12.80 10.38 7.21
N TRP A 235 12.42 9.36 6.43
CA TRP A 235 12.83 7.97 6.67
C TRP A 235 14.32 7.69 6.44
N TYR A 236 15.00 8.47 5.57
CA TYR A 236 16.45 8.35 5.38
C TYR A 236 17.29 9.21 6.35
N LYS A 237 16.71 10.16 7.09
CA LYS A 237 17.45 10.93 8.10
C LYS A 237 17.74 10.05 9.32
N TYR A 238 19.02 9.86 9.63
CA TYR A 238 19.43 9.18 10.87
C TYR A 238 18.89 9.91 12.10
N LEU A 239 18.19 9.18 12.97
CA LEU A 239 17.79 9.63 14.29
C LEU A 239 18.95 9.39 15.26
N ASP A 240 19.71 10.44 15.56
CA ASP A 240 20.62 10.41 16.69
C ASP A 240 19.80 10.49 17.99
N VAL A 241 19.89 9.44 18.81
CA VAL A 241 19.15 9.30 20.07
C VAL A 241 19.75 10.22 21.16
N PHE A 242 20.97 10.72 20.95
CA PHE A 242 21.67 11.62 21.87
C PHE A 242 21.62 13.10 21.45
N ASP A 243 21.08 13.41 20.26
CA ASP A 243 20.89 14.79 19.80
C ASP A 243 19.69 15.42 20.52
N THR A 244 19.97 16.28 21.50
CA THR A 244 18.95 17.00 22.29
C THR A 244 18.34 18.19 21.53
N THR A 245 18.73 18.46 20.28
CA THR A 245 18.03 19.47 19.47
C THR A 245 16.64 18.95 19.09
N ALA A 246 15.62 19.72 19.45
CA ALA A 246 14.23 19.30 19.26
C ALA A 246 13.91 19.09 17.77
N ALA A 247 13.16 18.01 17.48
CA ALA A 247 12.45 17.91 16.21
C ALA A 247 11.59 19.19 16.02
N PRO A 248 11.56 19.78 14.82
CA PRO A 248 11.03 21.13 14.60
C PRO A 248 9.51 21.26 14.75
N GLU A 249 8.81 20.16 15.02
CA GLU A 249 7.36 20.10 15.20
C GLU A 249 7.03 19.37 16.52
N LYS A 250 7.27 20.05 17.66
CA LYS A 250 6.71 19.64 18.95
C LYS A 250 5.21 19.95 18.96
N ILE A 251 4.37 18.94 18.77
CA ILE A 251 2.95 19.02 19.13
C ILE A 251 2.87 18.95 20.65
N TYR A 252 2.92 20.11 21.30
CA TYR A 252 2.79 20.23 22.74
C TYR A 252 1.36 19.89 23.17
N PHE A 253 1.21 18.80 23.94
CA PHE A 253 0.20 18.76 24.99
C PHE A 253 0.87 19.23 26.28
N GLU A 254 0.27 20.26 26.89
CA GLU A 254 0.90 21.05 27.94
C GLU A 254 0.60 20.43 29.31
N SER A 255 1.64 19.92 29.98
CA SER A 255 1.60 19.60 31.41
C SER A 255 2.90 20.05 32.06
N GLU A 256 2.79 21.05 32.95
CA GLU A 256 3.92 21.55 33.72
C GLU A 256 4.50 20.47 34.64
N SER A 257 5.82 20.45 34.76
CA SER A 257 6.51 19.74 35.84
C SER A 257 7.84 20.41 36.13
N GLU A 258 8.01 20.89 37.36
CA GLU A 258 9.26 21.46 37.84
C GLU A 258 10.25 20.34 38.17
N ASN A 259 11.28 20.14 37.33
CA ASN A 259 12.69 19.87 37.69
C ASN A 259 13.51 19.46 36.44
N GLY A 260 14.81 19.78 36.44
CA GLY A 260 15.78 19.14 35.53
C GLY A 260 16.08 17.70 35.98
N ASP A 261 16.55 16.78 35.14
CA ASP A 261 17.34 16.99 33.91
C ASP A 261 17.13 15.89 32.84
N ASN A 262 17.32 16.26 31.57
CA ASN A 262 17.80 15.42 30.45
C ASN A 262 17.00 14.18 29.98
N TYR A 263 15.96 14.49 29.18
CA TYR A 263 15.61 13.90 27.85
C TYR A 263 16.76 13.10 27.15
N ILE A 264 16.56 12.03 26.37
CA ILE A 264 15.57 11.67 25.31
C ILE A 264 15.31 10.12 25.35
N SER A 265 14.27 9.45 24.80
CA SER A 265 13.24 9.71 23.76
C SER A 265 11.86 9.07 24.07
N MET A 266 10.79 9.44 23.34
CA MET A 266 9.57 8.64 23.16
C MET A 266 9.44 8.18 21.69
N PHE A 267 9.19 6.90 21.42
CA PHE A 267 8.93 6.41 20.06
C PHE A 267 7.45 6.59 19.68
N ASN A 268 7.00 7.85 19.58
CA ASN A 268 5.74 8.17 18.90
C ASN A 268 5.89 7.83 17.40
N GLY A 269 4.82 7.28 16.81
CA GLY A 269 4.84 6.63 15.49
C GLY A 269 4.84 7.61 14.31
N ASP A 270 5.99 8.25 14.09
CA ASP A 270 6.16 9.41 13.21
C ASP A 270 6.80 9.14 11.83
#